data_AF-A0A2E3H6F8-F1
#
_entry.id   AF-A0A2E3H6F8-F1
#
_cell.length_a   1.000
_cell.length_b   1.000
_cell.length_c   1.000
_cell.angle_alpha   90.00
_cell.angle_beta   90.00
_cell.angle_gamma   90.00
#
_symmetry.space_group_name_H-M   'P 1'
#
loop_
_entity.id
_entity.type
_entity.pdbx_description
1 polymer ?
#
loop_
_entity_poly.entity_id
_entity_poly.type
_entity_poly.pdbx_seq_one_letter_code
_entity_poly.pdbx_strand_id
1 'polypeptide(L)'
;MPQDPAHDLDLTPNPAALVLLRQRGHLFPWVPVALALGIAAYFSLPVEPHGATVAALAAGAMVIALLARRTGPALSPLIWALALIAAGAALAAVRAQSVAAPVLGWRYYGPVEGRVIGIDRSASDAVRLTLDRVRLREVSPA
;
A
#
# COMPACT_ATOMS: atom_id res chain seq x y z
N MET A 1 32.73 -17.70 -50.86
CA MET A 1 31.45 -17.50 -50.16
C MET A 1 31.68 -16.38 -49.15
N PRO A 2 31.18 -15.15 -49.38
CA PRO A 2 31.42 -14.05 -48.46
C PRO A 2 30.53 -14.23 -47.23
N GLN A 3 31.13 -14.23 -46.05
CA GLN A 3 30.41 -14.14 -44.79
C GLN A 3 29.95 -12.69 -44.66
N ASP A 4 28.62 -12.50 -44.63
CA ASP A 4 28.00 -11.21 -44.39
C ASP A 4 28.29 -10.77 -42.94
N PRO A 5 29.06 -9.69 -42.71
CA PRO A 5 29.41 -9.23 -41.37
C PRO A 5 28.26 -8.45 -40.69
N ALA A 6 27.08 -8.34 -41.32
CA ALA A 6 25.97 -7.54 -40.80
C ALA A 6 25.03 -8.27 -39.82
N HIS A 7 25.21 -9.58 -39.57
CA HIS A 7 24.32 -10.32 -38.65
C HIS A 7 24.69 -10.16 -37.15
N ASP A 8 25.87 -9.60 -36.82
CA ASP A 8 26.32 -9.42 -35.43
C ASP A 8 25.92 -8.07 -34.80
N LEU A 9 25.10 -7.26 -35.48
CA LEU A 9 24.85 -5.86 -35.10
C LEU A 9 23.78 -5.60 -34.02
N ASP A 10 23.11 -6.60 -33.44
CA ASP A 10 21.98 -6.33 -32.51
C ASP A 10 21.99 -7.07 -31.16
N LEU A 11 23.04 -7.82 -30.83
CA LEU A 11 23.08 -8.61 -29.59
C LEU A 11 24.02 -8.04 -28.53
N THR A 12 24.16 -6.73 -28.37
CA THR A 12 24.71 -6.22 -27.11
C THR A 12 23.69 -6.55 -26.01
N PRO A 13 23.96 -7.51 -25.11
CA PRO A 13 23.03 -7.81 -24.05
C PRO A 13 22.89 -6.54 -23.21
N ASN A 14 21.65 -6.07 -23.04
CA ASN A 14 21.37 -4.85 -22.28
C ASN A 14 22.13 -4.92 -20.93
N PRO A 15 23.07 -3.99 -20.66
CA PRO A 15 23.93 -4.10 -19.48
C PRO A 15 23.09 -4.10 -18.18
N ALA A 16 21.94 -3.42 -18.17
CA ALA A 16 21.01 -3.47 -17.05
C ALA A 16 20.41 -4.87 -16.84
N ALA A 17 20.08 -5.58 -17.92
CA ALA A 17 19.58 -6.95 -17.86
C ALA A 17 20.62 -7.91 -17.28
N LEU A 18 21.89 -7.74 -17.65
CA LEU A 18 23.01 -8.52 -17.11
C LEU A 18 23.23 -8.28 -15.61
N VAL A 19 23.14 -7.02 -15.16
CA VAL A 19 23.25 -6.69 -13.73
C VAL A 19 22.12 -7.33 -12.93
N LEU A 20 20.89 -7.27 -13.41
CA LEU A 20 19.73 -7.91 -12.78
C LEU A 20 19.85 -9.44 -12.74
N LEU A 21 20.36 -10.05 -13.82
CA LEU A 21 20.65 -11.48 -13.88
C LEU A 21 21.73 -11.90 -12.86
N ARG A 22 22.77 -11.07 -12.64
CA ARG A 22 23.79 -11.32 -11.61
C ARG A 22 23.26 -11.21 -10.18
N GLN A 23 22.28 -10.34 -9.95
CA GLN A 23 21.64 -10.15 -8.64
C GLN A 23 20.53 -11.18 -8.36
N ARG A 24 20.25 -12.08 -9.31
CA ARG A 24 19.19 -13.08 -9.20
C ARG A 24 19.48 -14.01 -8.01
N GLY A 25 18.64 -13.95 -6.98
CA GLY A 25 18.83 -14.63 -5.68
C GLY A 25 19.03 -13.67 -4.50
N HIS A 26 19.51 -12.45 -4.75
CA HIS A 26 19.73 -11.41 -3.74
C HIS A 26 18.58 -10.38 -3.69
N LEU A 27 17.56 -10.56 -4.52
CA LEU A 27 16.43 -9.63 -4.65
C LEU A 27 15.29 -9.92 -3.67
N PHE A 28 15.30 -11.06 -2.98
CA PHE A 28 14.26 -11.40 -2.00
C PHE A 28 14.12 -10.36 -0.86
N PRO A 29 15.21 -9.81 -0.28
CA PRO A 29 15.12 -8.73 0.73
C PRO A 29 14.45 -7.44 0.24
N TRP A 30 14.30 -7.24 -1.07
CA TRP A 30 13.59 -6.08 -1.63
C TRP A 30 12.06 -6.21 -1.61
N VAL A 31 11.55 -7.42 -1.36
CA VAL A 31 10.10 -7.66 -1.21
C VAL A 31 9.46 -6.78 -0.13
N PRO A 32 9.94 -6.77 1.13
CA PRO A 32 9.39 -5.89 2.16
C PRO A 32 9.57 -4.40 1.83
N VAL A 33 10.63 -4.01 1.12
CA VAL A 33 10.86 -2.61 0.73
C VAL A 33 9.82 -2.16 -0.30
N ALA A 34 9.58 -2.94 -1.35
CA ALA A 34 8.56 -2.64 -2.35
C ALA A 34 7.16 -2.61 -1.74
N LEU A 35 6.86 -3.56 -0.85
CA LEU A 35 5.59 -3.58 -0.12
C LEU A 35 5.42 -2.35 0.77
N ALA A 36 6.45 -1.99 1.55
CA ALA A 36 6.46 -0.82 2.43
C ALA A 36 6.29 0.48 1.64
N LEU A 37 6.87 0.59 0.44
CA LEU A 37 6.67 1.74 -0.43
C LEU A 37 5.20 1.89 -0.84
N GLY A 38 4.51 0.80 -1.16
CA GLY A 38 3.07 0.79 -1.41
C GLY A 38 2.24 1.24 -0.20
N ILE A 39 2.60 0.75 0.99
CA ILE A 39 1.95 1.14 2.25
C ILE A 39 2.17 2.64 2.52
N ALA A 40 3.40 3.12 2.36
CA ALA A 40 3.73 4.53 2.53
C ALA A 40 2.97 5.42 1.54
N ALA A 41 2.86 4.99 0.27
CA ALA A 41 2.05 5.67 -0.73
C ALA A 41 0.56 5.74 -0.32
N TYR A 42 -0.01 4.65 0.22
CA TYR A 42 -1.37 4.63 0.75
C TYR A 42 -1.58 5.71 1.83
N PHE A 43 -0.72 5.76 2.85
CA PHE A 43 -0.83 6.75 3.94
C PHE A 43 -0.44 8.18 3.54
N SER A 44 0.20 8.36 2.39
CA SER A 44 0.49 9.69 1.84
C SER A 44 -0.69 10.30 1.08
N LEU A 45 -1.73 9.52 0.78
CA LEU A 45 -2.91 10.03 0.07
C LEU A 45 -3.70 10.98 0.99
N PRO A 46 -4.13 12.15 0.45
CA PRO A 46 -4.91 13.12 1.23
C PRO A 46 -6.38 12.70 1.41
N VAL A 47 -6.87 11.76 0.60
CA VAL A 47 -8.26 11.31 0.58
C VAL A 47 -8.28 9.80 0.62
N GLU A 48 -9.19 9.25 1.41
CA GLU A 48 -9.32 7.81 1.55
C GLU A 48 -9.87 7.17 0.25
N PRO A 49 -9.17 6.17 -0.32
CA PRO A 49 -9.62 5.53 -1.54
C PRO A 49 -10.88 4.71 -1.29
N HIS A 50 -11.84 4.85 -2.21
CA HIS A 50 -13.07 4.06 -2.20
C HIS A 50 -12.80 2.56 -2.31
N GLY A 51 -13.73 1.72 -1.83
CA GLY A 51 -13.60 0.27 -1.90
C GLY A 51 -13.36 -0.26 -3.33
N ALA A 52 -13.98 0.36 -4.34
CA ALA A 52 -13.77 0.01 -5.74
C ALA A 52 -12.32 0.26 -6.21
N THR A 53 -11.70 1.38 -5.82
CA THR A 53 -10.29 1.66 -6.12
C THR A 53 -9.36 0.69 -5.43
N VAL A 54 -9.66 0.28 -4.19
CA VAL A 54 -8.87 -0.73 -3.47
C VAL A 54 -8.98 -2.09 -4.16
N ALA A 55 -10.18 -2.49 -4.57
CA ALA A 55 -10.39 -3.73 -5.33
C ALA A 55 -9.66 -3.71 -6.68
N ALA A 56 -9.69 -2.58 -7.39
CA ALA A 56 -8.96 -2.40 -8.65
C ALA A 56 -7.44 -2.48 -8.46
N LEU A 57 -6.90 -1.89 -7.38
CA LEU A 57 -5.47 -2.02 -7.04
C LEU A 57 -5.09 -3.47 -6.73
N ALA A 58 -5.89 -4.19 -5.96
CA ALA A 58 -5.65 -5.60 -5.65
C ALA A 58 -5.71 -6.48 -6.91
N ALA A 59 -6.70 -6.27 -7.78
CA ALA A 59 -6.82 -6.98 -9.05
C ALA A 59 -5.66 -6.64 -10.00
N GLY A 60 -5.29 -5.36 -10.09
CA GLY A 60 -4.14 -4.89 -10.86
C GLY A 60 -2.83 -5.51 -10.39
N ALA A 61 -2.59 -5.56 -9.07
CA ALA A 61 -1.43 -6.23 -8.49
C ALA A 61 -1.37 -7.72 -8.89
N MET A 62 -2.51 -8.42 -8.86
CA MET A 62 -2.61 -9.81 -9.29
C MET A 62 -2.28 -9.98 -10.78
N VAL A 63 -2.86 -9.14 -11.65
CA VAL A 63 -2.60 -9.18 -13.10
C VAL A 63 -1.12 -8.91 -13.39
N ILE A 64 -0.52 -7.89 -12.76
CA ILE A 64 0.89 -7.56 -12.92
C ILE A 64 1.77 -8.72 -12.44
N ALA A 65 1.45 -9.36 -11.32
CA ALA A 65 2.16 -10.53 -10.83
C ALA A 65 2.07 -11.72 -11.80
N LEU A 66 0.89 -11.97 -12.38
CA LEU A 66 0.70 -13.02 -13.40
C LEU A 66 1.50 -12.73 -14.67
N LEU A 67 1.56 -11.47 -15.11
CA LEU A 67 2.40 -11.04 -16.24
C LEU A 67 3.88 -11.19 -15.92
N ALA A 68 4.31 -10.88 -14.70
CA ALA A 68 5.71 -11.03 -14.26
C ALA A 68 6.20 -12.48 -14.43
N ARG A 69 5.32 -13.47 -14.26
CA ARG A 69 5.62 -14.90 -14.48
C ARG A 69 5.86 -15.27 -15.94
N ARG A 70 5.36 -14.48 -16.89
CA ARG A 70 5.53 -14.71 -18.33
C ARG A 70 6.65 -13.89 -18.95
N THR A 71 7.24 -12.96 -18.19
CA THR A 71 8.35 -12.12 -18.65
C THR A 71 9.72 -12.76 -18.40
N GLY A 72 10.69 -12.44 -19.26
CA GLY A 72 12.04 -12.96 -19.15
C GLY A 72 12.76 -12.55 -17.85
N PRO A 73 13.86 -13.24 -17.49
CA PRO A 73 14.60 -13.05 -16.24
C PRO A 73 15.03 -11.61 -15.92
N ALA A 74 15.24 -10.80 -16.96
CA ALA A 74 15.71 -9.43 -16.84
C ALA A 74 14.61 -8.46 -16.38
N LEU A 75 13.38 -8.62 -16.88
CA LEU A 75 12.27 -7.68 -16.60
C LEU A 75 11.40 -8.14 -15.44
N SER A 76 11.35 -9.45 -15.17
CA SER A 76 10.51 -10.04 -14.13
C SER A 76 10.67 -9.37 -12.75
N PRO A 77 11.88 -9.05 -12.25
CA PRO A 77 12.04 -8.42 -10.93
C PRO A 77 11.40 -7.03 -10.82
N LEU A 78 11.48 -6.22 -11.88
CA LEU A 78 10.88 -4.87 -11.91
C LEU A 78 9.35 -4.95 -11.91
N ILE A 79 8.80 -5.90 -12.68
CA ILE A 79 7.35 -6.11 -12.74
C ILE A 79 6.84 -6.66 -11.40
N TRP A 80 7.58 -7.54 -10.74
CA TRP A 80 7.29 -7.98 -9.38
C TRP A 80 7.33 -6.84 -8.36
N ALA A 81 8.32 -5.94 -8.44
CA ALA A 81 8.37 -4.77 -7.56
C ALA A 81 7.12 -3.90 -7.72
N LEU A 82 6.66 -3.66 -8.94
CA LEU A 82 5.42 -2.92 -9.20
C LEU A 82 4.18 -3.63 -8.63
N ALA A 83 4.08 -4.95 -8.82
CA ALA A 83 3.01 -5.76 -8.23
C ALA A 83 3.00 -5.67 -6.70
N LEU A 84 4.17 -5.73 -6.06
CA LEU A 84 4.32 -5.65 -4.61
C LEU A 84 3.97 -4.27 -4.05
N ILE A 85 4.31 -3.18 -4.76
CA ILE A 85 3.90 -1.82 -4.39
C ILE A 85 2.37 -1.71 -4.44
N ALA A 86 1.74 -2.15 -5.54
CA ALA A 86 0.28 -2.12 -5.66
C ALA A 86 -0.40 -2.99 -4.59
N ALA A 87 0.15 -4.19 -4.31
CA ALA A 87 -0.34 -5.07 -3.25
C ALA A 87 -0.18 -4.44 -1.86
N GLY A 88 0.94 -3.76 -1.58
CA GLY A 88 1.17 -3.05 -0.33
C GLY A 88 0.15 -1.93 -0.09
N ALA A 89 -0.15 -1.13 -1.13
CA ALA A 89 -1.16 -0.09 -1.06
C ALA A 89 -2.57 -0.67 -0.80
N ALA A 90 -2.94 -1.75 -1.51
CA ALA A 90 -4.22 -2.43 -1.31
C ALA A 90 -4.34 -3.04 0.09
N LEU A 91 -3.28 -3.68 0.60
CA LEU A 91 -3.25 -4.27 1.93
C LEU A 91 -3.41 -3.20 3.02
N ALA A 92 -2.72 -2.07 2.88
CA ALA A 92 -2.85 -0.94 3.80
C ALA A 92 -4.30 -0.41 3.81
N ALA A 93 -4.92 -0.26 2.64
CA ALA A 93 -6.31 0.19 2.54
C ALA A 93 -7.31 -0.77 3.17
N VAL A 94 -7.19 -2.07 2.88
CA VAL A 94 -8.04 -3.10 3.52
C VAL A 94 -7.84 -3.08 5.03
N ARG A 95 -6.59 -2.95 5.51
CA ARG A 95 -6.31 -2.90 6.94
C ARG A 95 -6.96 -1.69 7.59
N ALA A 96 -6.80 -0.49 7.01
CA ALA A 96 -7.39 0.74 7.52
C ALA A 96 -8.92 0.64 7.63
N GLN A 97 -9.57 0.12 6.58
CA GLN A 97 -11.02 -0.08 6.55
C GLN A 97 -11.49 -1.15 7.56
N SER A 98 -10.72 -2.23 7.76
CA SER A 98 -11.09 -3.30 8.71
C SER A 98 -11.05 -2.90 10.18
N VAL A 99 -10.23 -1.89 10.53
CA VAL A 99 -10.11 -1.37 11.90
C VAL A 99 -10.83 -0.04 12.07
N ALA A 100 -11.52 0.44 11.04
CA ALA A 100 -12.27 1.68 11.08
C ALA A 100 -13.42 1.53 12.09
N ALA A 101 -13.33 2.29 13.18
CA ALA A 101 -14.42 2.45 14.12
C ALA A 101 -15.39 3.51 13.60
N PRO A 102 -16.70 3.40 13.89
CA PRO A 102 -17.65 4.45 13.58
C PRO A 102 -17.26 5.73 14.33
N VAL A 103 -17.03 6.80 13.56
CA VAL A 103 -16.76 8.15 14.07
C VAL A 103 -17.93 9.05 13.71
N LEU A 104 -18.18 10.07 14.53
CA LEU A 104 -19.16 11.11 14.20
C LEU A 104 -18.67 11.85 12.95
N GLY A 105 -19.43 11.74 11.84
CA GLY A 105 -19.11 12.37 10.56
C GLY A 105 -19.38 13.88 10.53
N TRP A 106 -19.85 14.45 11.63
CA TRP A 106 -20.17 15.87 11.80
C TRP A 106 -19.64 16.39 13.12
N ARG A 107 -19.58 17.71 13.25
CA ARG A 107 -19.25 18.35 14.52
C ARG A 107 -20.45 18.28 15.45
N TYR A 108 -20.29 17.57 16.56
CA TYR A 108 -21.28 17.53 17.63
C TYR A 108 -21.08 18.72 18.57
N TYR A 109 -22.11 19.54 18.75
CA TYR A 109 -22.12 20.65 19.69
C TYR A 109 -23.21 20.39 20.73
N GLY A 110 -22.84 19.76 21.83
CA GLY A 110 -23.78 19.41 22.90
C GLY A 110 -23.05 18.80 24.09
N PRO A 111 -23.76 18.56 25.19
CA PRO A 111 -23.17 17.89 26.34
C PRO A 111 -22.83 16.44 26.00
N VAL A 112 -21.58 16.07 26.29
CA VAL A 112 -21.09 14.70 26.21
C VAL A 112 -20.92 14.21 27.65
N GLU A 113 -21.79 13.32 28.08
CA GLU A 113 -21.76 12.73 29.42
C GLU A 113 -21.25 11.29 29.34
N GLY A 114 -20.49 10.86 30.34
CA GLY A 114 -19.94 9.51 30.40
C GLY A 114 -18.99 9.35 31.58
N ARG A 115 -18.61 8.12 31.87
CA ARG A 115 -17.61 7.83 32.89
C ARG A 115 -16.23 7.85 32.25
N VAL A 116 -15.29 8.58 32.86
CA VAL A 116 -13.90 8.64 32.39
C VAL A 116 -13.21 7.31 32.70
N ILE A 117 -12.67 6.67 31.67
CA ILE A 117 -11.87 5.44 31.79
C ILE A 117 -10.42 5.64 31.34
N GLY A 118 -10.11 6.77 30.68
CA GLY A 118 -8.76 7.10 30.24
C GLY A 118 -8.57 8.60 30.12
N ILE A 119 -7.37 9.05 30.48
CA ILE A 119 -6.91 10.43 30.29
C ILE A 119 -5.54 10.32 29.64
N ASP A 120 -5.41 10.95 28.47
CA ASP A 120 -4.19 10.96 27.68
C ASP A 120 -3.87 12.40 27.23
N ARG A 121 -2.63 12.63 26.79
CA ARG A 121 -2.18 13.91 26.23
C ARG A 121 -1.82 13.72 24.77
N SER A 122 -2.33 14.59 23.90
CA SER A 122 -1.94 14.59 22.49
C SER A 122 -0.47 14.98 22.32
N ALA A 123 0.07 14.76 21.11
CA ALA A 123 1.40 15.28 20.74
C ALA A 123 1.52 16.82 20.85
N SER A 124 0.40 17.54 20.83
CA SER A 124 0.31 19.00 21.04
C SER A 124 -0.08 19.37 22.47
N ASP A 125 0.05 18.43 23.43
CA ASP A 125 -0.30 18.55 24.84
C ASP A 125 -1.80 18.83 25.15
N ALA A 126 -2.69 18.62 24.18
CA ALA A 126 -4.14 18.74 24.41
C ALA A 126 -4.67 17.54 25.19
N VAL A 127 -5.52 17.78 26.19
CA VAL A 127 -6.16 16.72 26.99
C VAL A 127 -7.11 15.91 26.11
N ARG A 128 -6.94 14.58 26.13
CA ARG A 128 -7.86 13.61 25.51
C ARG A 128 -8.49 12.76 26.60
N LEU A 129 -9.81 12.68 26.59
CA LEU A 129 -10.58 11.89 27.55
C LEU A 129 -11.22 10.72 26.81
N THR A 130 -11.03 9.51 27.31
CA THR A 130 -11.75 8.32 26.87
C THR A 130 -12.87 8.05 27.85
N LEU A 131 -14.10 8.04 27.35
CA LEU A 131 -15.31 7.82 28.13
C LEU A 131 -15.91 6.46 27.80
N ASP A 132 -16.41 5.75 28.81
CA ASP A 132 -17.35 4.65 28.64
C ASP A 132 -18.76 5.07 29.08
N ARG A 133 -19.76 4.29 28.67
CA ARG A 133 -21.19 4.59 28.94
C ARG A 133 -21.59 5.99 28.46
N VAL A 134 -21.15 6.34 27.26
CA VAL A 134 -21.35 7.67 26.67
C VAL A 134 -22.83 7.92 26.41
N ARG A 135 -23.31 9.09 26.82
CA ARG A 135 -24.62 9.64 26.50
C ARG A 135 -24.44 10.95 25.73
N LEU A 136 -24.95 10.98 24.51
CA LEU A 136 -25.04 12.16 23.67
C LEU A 136 -26.52 12.53 23.59
N ARG A 137 -26.88 13.77 23.95
CA ARG A 137 -28.30 14.19 24.04
C ARG A 137 -29.06 14.04 22.72
N GLU A 138 -28.37 14.25 21.60
CA GLU A 138 -28.99 14.31 20.27
C GLU A 138 -28.68 13.07 19.42
N VAL A 139 -28.06 12.04 20.01
CA VAL A 139 -27.74 10.79 19.32
C VAL A 139 -28.36 9.65 20.12
N SER A 140 -29.28 8.91 19.49
CA SER A 140 -29.89 7.73 20.08
C SER A 140 -28.80 6.74 20.53
N PRO A 141 -28.95 6.09 21.69
CA PRO A 141 -27.98 5.09 22.14
C PRO A 141 -27.89 3.95 21.12
N ALA A 142 -26.66 3.53 20.81
CA ALA A 142 -26.38 2.34 20.00
C ALA A 142 -26.44 1.06 20.84
#